data_AF-A0A2P4YDC1-F1
#
_entry.id   AF-A0A2P4YDC1-F1
#
_cell.length_a   1.000
_cell.length_b   1.000
_cell.length_c   1.000
_cell.angle_alpha   90.00
_cell.angle_beta   90.00
_cell.angle_gamma   90.00
#
_symmetry.space_group_name_H-M   'P 1'
#
loop_
_entity.id
_entity.type
_entity.pdbx_description
1 polymer ?
#
loop_
_entity_poly.entity_id
_entity_poly.type
_entity_poly.pdbx_seq_one_letter_code
_entity_poly.pdbx_strand_id
1 'polypeptide(L)'
;MKVQATVAFITSIIAAVVSGNAAAPWEQYIQSPASRDIEPVSIYGSSGNVNISDLTATLSGNGSTVTYDFGQQVTGFITLQFGSGTTSDTQLGVAFSESAQYIGIESDLSTDMAIIDGTIYAPAAPDSTYTFGREYARGSYRYLTLSTSSSDPIEVTGVSTHFTAAPATDADKLREYSGYFYSDDDLLNRIWYAGAYTVQICTIASNESRANPPTITEYGWFNNATIQNVTTG
;
A
#
# COMPACT_ATOMS: atom_id res chain seq x y z
N MET A 1 63.57 -9.60 -64.24
CA MET A 1 62.16 -9.21 -64.05
C MET A 1 61.65 -9.90 -62.79
N LYS A 2 61.64 -9.21 -61.65
CA LYS A 2 61.07 -9.72 -60.39
C LYS A 2 59.86 -8.85 -60.07
N VAL A 3 58.67 -9.44 -60.09
CA VAL A 3 57.42 -8.77 -59.72
C VAL A 3 57.24 -8.95 -58.22
N GLN A 4 57.28 -7.85 -57.45
CA GLN A 4 56.83 -7.83 -56.07
C GLN A 4 55.33 -7.52 -56.05
N ALA A 5 54.53 -8.45 -55.53
CA ALA A 5 53.12 -8.22 -55.24
C ALA A 5 53.01 -7.67 -53.81
N THR A 6 52.47 -6.47 -53.66
CA THR A 6 52.14 -5.87 -52.37
C THR A 6 50.72 -6.30 -51.98
N VAL A 7 50.59 -7.05 -50.89
CA VAL A 7 49.27 -7.38 -50.30
C VAL A 7 48.92 -6.29 -49.29
N ALA A 8 47.87 -5.53 -49.57
CA ALA A 8 47.30 -4.57 -48.62
C ALA A 8 46.28 -5.30 -47.73
N PHE A 9 46.55 -5.37 -46.43
CA PHE A 9 45.56 -5.81 -45.45
C PHE A 9 44.65 -4.63 -45.09
N ILE A 10 43.37 -4.74 -45.42
CA ILE A 10 42.34 -3.83 -44.93
C ILE A 10 41.94 -4.30 -43.53
N THR A 11 42.39 -3.60 -42.49
CA THR A 11 41.86 -3.78 -41.13
C THR A 11 40.47 -3.18 -41.05
N SER A 12 39.46 -4.06 -40.98
CA SER A 12 38.09 -3.66 -40.69
C SER A 12 37.99 -3.33 -39.19
N ILE A 13 37.78 -2.05 -38.86
CA ILE A 13 37.47 -1.64 -37.49
C ILE A 13 36.00 -1.97 -37.25
N ILE A 14 35.73 -3.07 -36.56
CA ILE A 14 34.41 -3.33 -36.00
C ILE A 14 34.27 -2.35 -34.83
N ALA A 15 33.48 -1.28 -35.03
CA ALA A 15 32.99 -0.48 -33.93
C ALA A 15 32.03 -1.37 -33.13
N ALA A 16 32.50 -1.88 -31.99
CA ALA A 16 31.61 -2.44 -30.99
C ALA A 16 30.70 -1.29 -30.52
N VAL A 17 29.44 -1.33 -30.94
CA VAL A 17 28.41 -0.54 -30.28
C VAL A 17 28.31 -1.13 -28.89
N VAL A 18 28.98 -0.50 -27.93
CA VAL A 18 28.61 -0.65 -26.52
C VAL A 18 27.23 -0.03 -26.46
N SER A 19 26.20 -0.86 -26.56
CA SER A 19 24.87 -0.49 -26.11
C SER A 19 25.03 -0.21 -24.62
N GLY A 20 25.24 1.06 -24.27
CA GLY A 20 25.03 1.50 -22.91
C GLY A 20 23.61 1.07 -22.57
N ASN A 21 23.46 0.26 -21.52
CA ASN A 21 22.17 0.13 -20.84
C ASN A 21 21.74 1.55 -20.50
N ALA A 22 20.91 2.17 -21.33
CA ALA A 22 19.96 3.12 -20.80
C ALA A 22 19.11 2.28 -19.85
N ALA A 23 19.46 2.31 -18.56
CA ALA A 23 18.70 1.70 -17.50
C ALA A 23 17.23 2.02 -17.76
N ALA A 24 16.37 0.99 -17.78
CA ALA A 24 14.95 1.05 -18.07
C ALA A 24 14.33 2.38 -17.58
N PRO A 25 14.21 3.41 -18.45
CA PRO A 25 13.99 4.79 -17.99
C PRO A 25 12.60 4.99 -17.39
N TRP A 26 11.73 4.01 -17.60
CA TRP A 26 10.41 3.94 -17.05
C TRP A 26 10.35 3.49 -15.58
N GLU A 27 11.41 2.87 -15.04
CA GLU A 27 11.41 2.29 -13.67
C GLU A 27 11.06 3.32 -12.59
N GLN A 28 11.47 4.58 -12.78
CA GLN A 28 11.19 5.69 -11.87
C GLN A 28 9.70 6.02 -11.74
N TYR A 29 8.86 5.58 -12.69
CA TYR A 29 7.43 5.82 -12.66
C TYR A 29 6.64 4.66 -12.04
N ILE A 30 7.26 3.48 -11.82
CA ILE A 30 6.58 2.31 -11.25
C ILE A 30 6.20 2.57 -9.79
N GLN A 31 4.90 2.67 -9.54
CA GLN A 31 4.32 2.90 -8.21
C GLN A 31 4.08 1.61 -7.41
N SER A 32 4.15 0.43 -8.05
CA SER A 32 3.96 -0.83 -7.33
C SER A 32 4.93 -0.97 -6.16
N PRO A 33 4.48 -1.41 -4.98
CA PRO A 33 5.38 -1.61 -3.85
C PRO A 33 6.41 -2.70 -4.16
N ALA A 34 7.60 -2.59 -3.56
CA ALA A 34 8.65 -3.60 -3.69
C ALA A 34 8.46 -4.81 -2.76
N SER A 35 7.50 -4.73 -1.83
CA SER A 35 7.19 -5.73 -0.82
C SER A 35 5.67 -5.86 -0.66
N ARG A 36 5.22 -7.02 -0.18
CA ARG A 36 3.84 -7.20 0.27
C ARG A 36 3.58 -6.47 1.57
N ASP A 37 4.57 -6.35 2.44
CA ASP A 37 4.42 -5.60 3.70
C ASP A 37 4.96 -4.19 3.50
N ILE A 38 4.05 -3.21 3.61
CA ILE A 38 4.30 -1.79 3.38
C ILE A 38 4.14 -1.07 4.70
N GLU A 39 5.11 -0.24 5.06
CA GLU A 39 5.06 0.64 6.23
C GLU A 39 4.67 2.07 5.80
N PRO A 40 4.04 2.87 6.67
CA PRO A 40 3.83 4.28 6.39
C PRO A 40 5.17 5.00 6.32
N VAL A 41 5.26 6.02 5.46
CA VAL A 41 6.50 6.80 5.28
C VAL A 41 6.60 7.98 6.24
N SER A 42 5.48 8.38 6.85
CA SER A 42 5.41 9.48 7.82
C SER A 42 4.12 9.45 8.64
N ILE A 43 4.07 10.29 9.68
CA ILE A 43 2.81 10.67 10.34
C ILE A 43 2.31 11.96 9.67
N TYR A 44 1.09 11.93 9.14
CA TYR A 44 0.42 13.09 8.55
C TYR A 44 0.07 14.15 9.60
N GLY A 45 -0.43 13.71 10.75
CA GLY A 45 -0.81 14.59 11.85
C GLY A 45 -1.42 13.85 13.03
N SER A 46 -1.62 14.58 14.13
CA SER A 46 -2.24 14.06 15.35
C SER A 46 -3.13 15.12 16.01
N SER A 47 -4.03 14.67 16.88
CA SER A 47 -4.91 15.52 17.68
C SER A 47 -5.07 14.95 19.09
N GLY A 48 -5.31 15.81 20.07
CA GLY A 48 -5.44 15.41 21.48
C GLY A 48 -4.09 15.18 22.15
N ASN A 49 -4.05 14.23 23.09
CA ASN A 49 -2.86 13.90 23.86
C ASN A 49 -2.11 12.73 23.22
N VAL A 50 -1.20 13.08 22.32
CA VAL A 50 -0.37 12.14 21.56
C VAL A 50 1.09 12.57 21.64
N ASN A 51 1.97 11.65 22.02
CA ASN A 51 3.42 11.82 21.94
C ASN A 51 3.95 11.04 20.74
N ILE A 52 4.76 11.67 19.90
CA ILE A 52 5.30 11.08 18.67
C ILE A 52 6.82 11.09 18.71
N SER A 53 7.42 9.97 18.33
CA SER A 53 8.85 9.85 18.03
C SER A 53 9.00 9.00 16.77
N ASP A 54 9.51 9.58 15.69
CA ASP A 54 9.54 8.97 14.36
C ASP A 54 8.15 8.48 13.91
N LEU A 55 7.97 7.16 13.77
CA LEU A 55 6.68 6.51 13.46
C LEU A 55 6.04 5.86 14.68
N THR A 56 6.64 5.96 15.87
CA THR A 56 6.02 5.51 17.11
C THR A 56 5.13 6.62 17.66
N ALA A 57 3.92 6.24 18.07
CA ALA A 57 2.94 7.16 18.66
C ALA A 57 2.31 6.58 19.92
N THR A 58 2.33 7.35 21.00
CA THR A 58 1.64 7.01 22.25
C THR A 58 0.42 7.90 22.40
N LEU A 59 -0.77 7.31 22.27
CA LEU A 59 -2.06 7.98 22.39
C LEU A 59 -2.62 7.77 23.80
N SER A 60 -3.21 8.80 24.39
CA SER A 60 -3.97 8.66 25.64
C SER A 60 -5.07 9.72 25.71
N GLY A 61 -6.10 9.49 26.51
CA GLY A 61 -7.22 10.41 26.64
C GLY A 61 -8.23 10.27 25.51
N ASN A 62 -9.51 10.34 25.89
CA ASN A 62 -10.63 10.18 24.97
C ASN A 62 -10.58 11.21 23.83
N GLY A 63 -10.64 10.72 22.58
CA GLY A 63 -10.65 11.53 21.37
C GLY A 63 -9.27 11.83 20.79
N SER A 64 -8.19 11.30 21.37
CA SER A 64 -6.84 11.43 20.80
C SER A 64 -6.71 10.61 19.53
N THR A 65 -6.06 11.18 18.51
CA THR A 65 -5.87 10.55 17.20
C THR A 65 -4.46 10.75 16.66
N VAL A 66 -3.99 9.79 15.88
CA VAL A 66 -2.79 9.91 15.02
C VAL A 66 -3.12 9.35 13.65
N THR A 67 -2.67 10.02 12.59
CA THR A 67 -2.89 9.59 11.21
C THR A 67 -1.55 9.34 10.53
N TYR A 68 -1.35 8.11 10.05
CA TYR A 68 -0.18 7.70 9.27
C TYR A 68 -0.41 7.96 7.78
N ASP A 69 0.64 8.37 7.06
CA ASP A 69 0.65 8.55 5.61
C ASP A 69 1.57 7.51 4.96
N PHE A 70 1.01 6.68 4.07
CA PHE A 70 1.76 5.70 3.26
C PHE A 70 2.50 6.32 2.08
N GLY A 71 2.32 7.62 1.82
CA GLY A 71 2.95 8.38 0.73
C GLY A 71 2.30 8.14 -0.64
N GLN A 72 1.62 7.00 -0.79
CA GLN A 72 0.86 6.61 -1.97
C GLN A 72 -0.34 5.76 -1.57
N GLN A 73 -1.26 5.53 -2.52
CA GLN A 73 -2.33 4.57 -2.32
C GLN A 73 -1.76 3.16 -2.08
N VAL A 74 -2.28 2.46 -1.07
CA VAL A 74 -2.03 1.06 -0.73
C VAL A 74 -3.37 0.35 -0.60
N THR A 75 -3.36 -0.98 -0.55
CA THR A 75 -4.56 -1.81 -0.44
C THR A 75 -4.24 -3.04 0.39
N GLY A 76 -5.22 -3.60 1.09
CA GLY A 76 -5.06 -4.79 1.91
C GLY A 76 -5.44 -4.59 3.37
N PHE A 77 -4.98 -5.50 4.23
CA PHE A 77 -5.26 -5.49 5.68
C PHE A 77 -4.04 -5.04 6.46
N ILE A 78 -4.26 -4.54 7.68
CA ILE A 78 -3.18 -3.95 8.49
C ILE A 78 -2.71 -4.86 9.62
N THR A 79 -1.48 -4.62 10.05
CA THR A 79 -0.93 -5.10 11.31
C THR A 79 -0.50 -3.91 12.15
N LEU A 80 -0.82 -3.96 13.45
CA LEU A 80 -0.40 -2.99 14.45
C LEU A 80 0.48 -3.69 15.48
N GLN A 81 1.60 -3.07 15.84
CA GLN A 81 2.42 -3.48 16.99
C GLN A 81 2.24 -2.50 18.14
N PHE A 82 2.03 -3.06 19.33
CA PHE A 82 1.85 -2.32 20.57
C PHE A 82 3.06 -2.52 21.48
N GLY A 83 3.62 -1.43 21.98
CA GLY A 83 4.78 -1.45 22.87
C GLY A 83 4.43 -1.49 24.36
N SER A 84 5.47 -1.55 25.18
CA SER A 84 5.41 -1.54 26.65
C SER A 84 4.78 -0.28 27.26
N GLY A 85 4.68 0.80 26.49
CA GLY A 85 3.94 2.01 26.86
C GLY A 85 2.42 1.84 26.82
N THR A 86 1.91 0.74 26.26
CA THR A 86 0.50 0.33 26.41
C THR A 86 0.31 -0.28 27.80
N THR A 87 -0.58 0.27 28.62
CA THR A 87 -0.66 -0.10 30.05
C THR A 87 -1.85 -0.96 30.43
N SER A 88 -2.83 -1.13 29.55
CA SER A 88 -4.05 -1.92 29.80
C SER A 88 -4.61 -2.50 28.50
N ASP A 89 -5.40 -3.56 28.65
CA ASP A 89 -6.17 -4.12 27.54
C ASP A 89 -7.28 -3.14 27.16
N THR A 90 -7.22 -2.60 25.96
CA THR A 90 -8.19 -1.61 25.46
C THR A 90 -8.44 -1.80 23.97
N GLN A 91 -9.28 -0.95 23.38
CA GLN A 91 -9.55 -0.95 21.95
C GLN A 91 -8.98 0.31 21.30
N LEU A 92 -8.25 0.13 20.21
CA LEU A 92 -7.81 1.21 19.34
C LEU A 92 -8.67 1.21 18.08
N GLY A 93 -9.39 2.30 17.84
CA GLY A 93 -10.16 2.52 16.64
C GLY A 93 -9.25 2.79 15.44
N VAL A 94 -9.67 2.29 14.28
CA VAL A 94 -8.94 2.30 13.02
C VAL A 94 -9.87 2.77 11.91
N ALA A 95 -9.43 3.76 11.14
CA ALA A 95 -10.14 4.29 9.99
C ALA A 95 -9.20 4.55 8.80
N PHE A 96 -9.75 4.37 7.60
CA PHE A 96 -9.00 4.47 6.35
C PHE A 96 -9.50 5.64 5.51
N SER A 97 -8.59 6.36 4.84
CA SER A 97 -8.99 7.33 3.82
C SER A 97 -8.02 7.41 2.63
N GLU A 98 -8.56 7.64 1.44
CA GLU A 98 -7.79 7.82 0.21
C GLU A 98 -7.24 9.25 0.09
N SER A 99 -7.94 10.24 0.65
CA SER A 99 -7.60 11.66 0.56
C SER A 99 -7.57 12.33 1.93
N ALA A 100 -6.65 13.28 2.10
CA ALA A 100 -6.50 14.05 3.32
C ALA A 100 -7.75 14.84 3.72
N GLN A 101 -8.63 15.13 2.75
CA GLN A 101 -9.91 15.80 3.00
C GLN A 101 -10.89 14.95 3.82
N TYR A 102 -10.74 13.63 3.79
CA TYR A 102 -11.63 12.68 4.46
C TYR A 102 -10.95 11.98 5.64
N ILE A 103 -9.80 12.48 6.10
CA ILE A 103 -9.19 12.00 7.34
C ILE A 103 -10.16 12.23 8.50
N GLY A 104 -10.52 11.14 9.16
CA GLY A 104 -11.41 11.14 10.31
C GLY A 104 -11.27 9.85 11.10
N ILE A 105 -12.07 9.74 12.16
CA ILE A 105 -12.17 8.53 12.98
C ILE A 105 -13.09 7.48 12.35
N GLU A 106 -13.84 7.84 11.32
CA GLU A 106 -14.61 6.93 10.49
C GLU A 106 -13.93 6.83 9.13
N SER A 107 -13.91 5.64 8.53
CA SER A 107 -13.36 5.44 7.21
C SER A 107 -14.16 6.18 6.16
N ASP A 108 -13.50 6.64 5.09
CA ASP A 108 -14.20 7.19 3.94
C ASP A 108 -15.13 6.17 3.27
N LEU A 109 -16.04 6.64 2.42
CA LEU A 109 -17.06 5.78 1.83
C LEU A 109 -16.45 4.96 0.68
N SER A 110 -16.57 3.62 0.74
CA SER A 110 -16.12 2.71 -0.34
C SER A 110 -17.21 2.21 -1.28
N THR A 111 -18.48 2.55 -1.03
CA THR A 111 -19.62 2.11 -1.85
C THR A 111 -20.65 3.23 -1.96
N ASP A 112 -21.83 2.91 -2.53
CA ASP A 112 -23.04 3.73 -2.53
C ASP A 112 -23.08 4.64 -1.29
N MET A 113 -23.17 5.95 -1.56
CA MET A 113 -22.99 7.05 -0.60
C MET A 113 -23.97 7.01 0.59
N ALA A 114 -24.89 6.03 0.62
CA ALA A 114 -25.82 5.75 1.69
C ALA A 114 -25.24 4.85 2.81
N ILE A 115 -24.09 4.20 2.62
CA ILE A 115 -23.56 3.21 3.57
C ILE A 115 -22.24 3.67 4.16
N ILE A 116 -22.22 3.90 5.47
CA ILE A 116 -21.05 4.34 6.23
C ILE A 116 -20.20 3.12 6.62
N ASP A 117 -18.92 3.11 6.24
CA ASP A 117 -18.00 2.01 6.57
C ASP A 117 -17.54 2.04 8.03
N GLY A 118 -17.45 3.23 8.62
CA GLY A 118 -17.21 3.42 10.05
C GLY A 118 -15.78 3.09 10.50
N THR A 119 -15.66 2.77 11.79
CA THR A 119 -14.41 2.47 12.49
C THR A 119 -14.34 0.98 12.81
N ILE A 120 -13.20 0.34 12.54
CA ILE A 120 -12.91 -1.01 13.04
C ILE A 120 -11.95 -0.93 14.23
N TYR A 121 -11.87 -1.98 15.04
CA TYR A 121 -11.14 -1.92 16.32
C TYR A 121 -10.08 -3.01 16.42
N ALA A 122 -8.89 -2.62 16.87
CA ALA A 122 -7.83 -3.54 17.26
C ALA A 122 -7.83 -3.71 18.79
N PRO A 123 -7.72 -4.93 19.32
CA PRO A 123 -7.42 -5.14 20.73
C PRO A 123 -5.97 -4.72 21.00
N ALA A 124 -5.79 -3.60 21.68
CA ALA A 124 -4.49 -3.11 22.11
C ALA A 124 -4.16 -3.72 23.47
N ALA A 125 -3.12 -4.54 23.50
CA ALA A 125 -2.57 -5.14 24.72
C ALA A 125 -1.07 -4.82 24.83
N PRO A 126 -0.50 -4.75 26.05
CA PRO A 126 0.93 -4.52 26.25
C PRO A 126 1.79 -5.54 25.49
N ASP A 127 2.85 -5.05 24.83
CA ASP A 127 3.84 -5.88 24.12
C ASP A 127 3.23 -6.92 23.16
N SER A 128 2.25 -6.49 22.38
CA SER A 128 1.46 -7.38 21.50
C SER A 128 1.50 -6.96 20.04
N THR A 129 1.04 -7.84 19.16
CA THR A 129 0.86 -7.57 17.74
C THR A 129 -0.52 -8.06 17.34
N TYR A 130 -1.25 -7.22 16.62
CA TYR A 130 -2.57 -7.56 16.09
C TYR A 130 -2.62 -7.36 14.59
N THR A 131 -2.93 -8.44 13.88
CA THR A 131 -3.19 -8.44 12.44
C THR A 131 -4.68 -8.59 12.21
N PHE A 132 -5.27 -7.66 11.47
CA PHE A 132 -6.67 -7.78 11.07
C PHE A 132 -6.86 -8.95 10.11
N GLY A 133 -8.02 -9.61 10.23
CA GLY A 133 -8.44 -10.62 9.26
C GLY A 133 -8.51 -10.05 7.85
N ARG A 134 -8.26 -10.90 6.85
CA ARG A 134 -8.27 -10.54 5.43
C ARG A 134 -9.63 -9.98 4.99
N GLU A 135 -10.71 -10.39 5.64
CA GLU A 135 -12.06 -9.87 5.44
C GLU A 135 -12.19 -8.36 5.75
N TYR A 136 -11.30 -7.78 6.56
CA TYR A 136 -11.26 -6.34 6.83
C TYR A 136 -10.34 -5.56 5.90
N ALA A 137 -9.74 -6.23 4.89
CA ALA A 137 -8.88 -5.57 3.92
C ALA A 137 -9.60 -4.37 3.29
N ARG A 138 -8.90 -3.25 3.15
CA ARG A 138 -9.42 -2.05 2.49
C ARG A 138 -8.96 -2.05 1.04
N GLY A 139 -9.90 -1.86 0.12
CA GLY A 139 -9.61 -1.91 -1.33
C GLY A 139 -8.60 -0.87 -1.81
N SER A 140 -8.58 0.32 -1.19
CA SER A 140 -7.57 1.36 -1.41
C SER A 140 -7.64 2.39 -0.28
N TYR A 141 -6.48 2.91 0.15
CA TYR A 141 -6.33 4.03 1.07
C TYR A 141 -4.89 4.56 1.03
N ARG A 142 -4.66 5.77 1.54
CA ARG A 142 -3.31 6.31 1.75
C ARG A 142 -3.07 6.70 3.21
N TYR A 143 -4.12 7.12 3.89
CA TYR A 143 -4.06 7.56 5.27
C TYR A 143 -4.75 6.54 6.17
N LEU A 144 -4.11 6.23 7.29
CA LEU A 144 -4.62 5.36 8.34
C LEU A 144 -4.71 6.14 9.64
N THR A 145 -5.92 6.41 10.11
CA THR A 145 -6.17 7.08 11.39
C THR A 145 -6.37 6.06 12.48
N LEU A 146 -5.61 6.21 13.57
CA LEU A 146 -5.80 5.51 14.82
C LEU A 146 -6.41 6.47 15.85
N SER A 147 -7.39 5.99 16.62
CA SER A 147 -8.11 6.81 17.61
C SER A 147 -8.38 6.03 18.89
N THR A 148 -8.26 6.68 20.04
CA THR A 148 -8.56 6.07 21.34
C THR A 148 -9.68 6.80 22.07
N SER A 149 -10.55 6.03 22.74
CA SER A 149 -11.50 6.54 23.74
C SER A 149 -11.01 6.29 25.18
N SER A 150 -9.87 5.60 25.34
CA SER A 150 -9.29 5.25 26.63
C SER A 150 -8.55 6.42 27.27
N SER A 151 -8.60 6.52 28.60
CA SER A 151 -7.67 7.37 29.35
C SER A 151 -6.27 6.79 29.43
N ASP A 152 -6.16 5.47 29.33
CA ASP A 152 -4.90 4.75 29.50
C ASP A 152 -4.04 4.89 28.23
N PRO A 153 -2.71 5.03 28.39
CA PRO A 153 -1.79 5.06 27.25
C PRO A 153 -1.86 3.80 26.37
N ILE A 154 -1.82 4.03 25.05
CA ILE A 154 -1.64 3.02 24.00
C ILE A 154 -0.43 3.46 23.18
N GLU A 155 0.65 2.70 23.24
CA GLU A 155 1.85 2.93 22.45
C GLU A 155 1.83 2.05 21.20
N VAL A 156 1.72 2.67 20.03
CA VAL A 156 1.83 2.02 18.73
C VAL A 156 3.27 2.17 18.24
N THR A 157 4.00 1.06 18.21
CA THR A 157 5.43 1.02 17.84
C THR A 157 5.64 0.67 16.37
N GLY A 158 4.62 0.12 15.72
CA GLY A 158 4.67 -0.10 14.28
C GLY A 158 3.31 -0.34 13.66
N VAL A 159 3.25 0.00 12.38
CA VAL A 159 2.06 -0.02 11.53
C VAL A 159 2.51 -0.57 10.18
N SER A 160 1.81 -1.58 9.67
CA SER A 160 2.05 -2.05 8.32
C SER A 160 0.76 -2.47 7.62
N THR A 161 0.81 -2.46 6.29
CA THR A 161 -0.23 -2.97 5.41
C THR A 161 0.32 -4.18 4.68
N HIS A 162 -0.42 -5.29 4.71
CA HIS A 162 -0.16 -6.40 3.82
C HIS A 162 -0.91 -6.22 2.49
N PHE A 163 -0.18 -5.90 1.44
CA PHE A 163 -0.64 -5.64 0.09
C PHE A 163 -1.23 -6.88 -0.59
N THR A 164 -2.54 -6.91 -0.76
CA THR A 164 -3.26 -8.08 -1.31
C THR A 164 -3.45 -8.04 -2.83
N ALA A 165 -3.28 -6.87 -3.45
CA ALA A 165 -3.52 -6.68 -4.87
C ALA A 165 -2.60 -7.49 -5.79
N ALA A 166 -3.07 -7.81 -6.99
CA ALA A 166 -2.42 -8.74 -7.91
C ALA A 166 -2.05 -10.07 -7.22
N PRO A 167 -3.06 -10.84 -6.74
CA PRO A 167 -2.85 -12.04 -5.91
C PRO A 167 -2.12 -13.18 -6.65
N ALA A 168 -2.18 -13.19 -7.99
CA ALA A 168 -1.48 -14.17 -8.83
C ALA A 168 -0.02 -13.77 -9.15
N THR A 169 0.45 -12.63 -8.62
CA THR A 169 1.85 -12.17 -8.80
C THR A 169 2.67 -12.53 -7.57
N ASP A 170 3.82 -13.19 -7.80
CA ASP A 170 4.78 -13.50 -6.74
C ASP A 170 5.20 -12.22 -6.00
N ALA A 171 5.47 -12.32 -4.70
CA ALA A 171 5.75 -11.17 -3.85
C ALA A 171 6.96 -10.34 -4.31
N ASP A 172 7.98 -10.98 -4.87
CA ASP A 172 9.20 -10.37 -5.39
C ASP A 172 9.04 -9.77 -6.81
N LYS A 173 7.90 -9.99 -7.46
CA LYS A 173 7.64 -9.60 -8.86
C LYS A 173 6.55 -8.54 -9.03
N LEU A 174 6.10 -7.92 -7.95
CA LEU A 174 5.06 -6.88 -7.98
C LEU A 174 5.37 -5.72 -8.95
N ARG A 175 6.66 -5.42 -9.14
CA ARG A 175 7.17 -4.36 -10.02
C ARG A 175 7.54 -4.84 -11.42
N GLU A 176 7.48 -6.15 -11.69
CA GLU A 176 7.85 -6.77 -12.97
C GLU A 176 6.65 -6.82 -13.91
N TYR A 177 6.22 -5.66 -14.40
CA TYR A 177 5.14 -5.60 -15.37
C TYR A 177 5.50 -6.34 -16.67
N SER A 178 4.50 -6.96 -17.31
CA SER A 178 4.69 -7.64 -18.60
C SER A 178 4.76 -6.69 -19.79
N GLY A 179 4.37 -5.42 -19.60
CA GLY A 179 4.45 -4.35 -20.60
C GLY A 179 4.91 -3.03 -19.98
N TYR A 180 5.62 -2.23 -20.76
CA TYR A 180 6.17 -0.94 -20.35
C TYR A 180 5.92 0.12 -21.42
N PHE A 181 5.82 1.38 -21.00
CA PHE A 181 5.70 2.54 -21.88
C PHE A 181 6.67 3.62 -21.43
N TYR A 182 7.30 4.31 -22.38
CA TYR A 182 8.13 5.47 -22.10
C TYR A 182 8.16 6.41 -23.30
N SER A 183 8.00 7.70 -23.06
CA SER A 183 8.18 8.78 -24.03
C SER A 183 9.02 9.91 -23.44
N ASP A 184 9.32 10.91 -24.27
CA ASP A 184 9.94 12.18 -23.90
C ASP A 184 8.99 13.15 -23.17
N ASP A 185 7.72 12.79 -23.01
CA ASP A 185 6.73 13.53 -22.25
C ASP A 185 6.54 12.92 -20.85
N ASP A 186 7.08 13.62 -19.85
CA ASP A 186 7.00 13.21 -18.44
C ASP A 186 5.56 13.03 -17.93
N LEU A 187 4.64 13.87 -18.38
CA LEU A 187 3.24 13.79 -17.96
C LEU A 187 2.60 12.52 -18.50
N LEU A 188 2.84 12.17 -19.77
CA LEU A 188 2.33 10.92 -20.35
C LEU A 188 2.90 9.69 -19.64
N ASN A 189 4.19 9.70 -19.29
CA ASN A 189 4.80 8.62 -18.50
C ASN A 189 4.07 8.47 -17.15
N ARG A 190 3.89 9.57 -16.41
CA ARG A 190 3.20 9.55 -15.11
C ARG A 190 1.76 9.06 -15.21
N ILE A 191 1.02 9.48 -16.25
CA ILE A 191 -0.36 9.02 -16.50
C ILE A 191 -0.39 7.52 -16.74
N TRP A 192 0.51 7.00 -17.58
CA TRP A 192 0.55 5.57 -17.89
C TRP A 192 0.77 4.73 -16.65
N TYR A 193 1.76 5.11 -15.82
CA TYR A 193 2.09 4.33 -14.62
C TYR A 193 1.11 4.53 -13.47
N ALA A 194 0.44 5.69 -13.38
CA ALA A 194 -0.70 5.83 -12.48
C ALA A 194 -1.83 4.87 -12.88
N GLY A 195 -2.15 4.78 -14.17
CA GLY A 195 -3.15 3.84 -14.68
C GLY A 195 -2.76 2.37 -14.46
N ALA A 196 -1.50 2.00 -14.72
CA ALA A 196 -1.00 0.66 -14.47
C ALA A 196 -1.13 0.28 -12.98
N TYR A 197 -0.80 1.21 -12.08
CA TYR A 197 -0.93 0.99 -10.65
C TYR A 197 -2.39 0.90 -10.20
N THR A 198 -3.28 1.73 -10.75
CA THR A 198 -4.74 1.61 -10.50
C THR A 198 -5.26 0.22 -10.89
N VAL A 199 -4.89 -0.30 -12.06
CA VAL A 199 -5.28 -1.66 -12.47
C VAL A 199 -4.74 -2.70 -11.49
N GLN A 200 -3.49 -2.55 -11.04
CA GLN A 200 -2.89 -3.45 -10.07
C GLN A 200 -3.68 -3.47 -8.76
N ILE A 201 -3.93 -2.31 -8.14
CA ILE A 201 -4.65 -2.23 -6.85
C ILE A 201 -6.12 -2.62 -6.95
N CYS A 202 -6.73 -2.56 -8.14
CA CYS A 202 -8.08 -3.08 -8.40
C CYS A 202 -8.12 -4.59 -8.71
N THR A 203 -6.97 -5.27 -8.81
CA THR A 203 -6.91 -6.71 -9.06
C THR A 203 -6.89 -7.47 -7.75
N ILE A 204 -8.03 -8.08 -7.38
CA ILE A 204 -8.22 -8.78 -6.09
C ILE A 204 -8.32 -10.29 -6.25
N ALA A 205 -8.19 -11.05 -5.15
CA ALA A 205 -8.48 -12.48 -5.19
C ALA A 205 -9.98 -12.72 -5.37
N SER A 206 -10.33 -13.85 -6.00
CA SER A 206 -11.73 -14.16 -6.31
C SER A 206 -12.61 -14.33 -5.07
N ASN A 207 -12.03 -14.52 -3.89
CA ASN A 207 -12.71 -14.67 -2.60
C ASN A 207 -12.56 -13.45 -1.66
N GLU A 208 -12.10 -12.32 -2.19
CA GLU A 208 -11.90 -11.07 -1.43
C GLU A 208 -12.82 -9.93 -1.90
N SER A 209 -13.95 -10.27 -2.54
CA SER A 209 -14.89 -9.26 -2.96
C SER A 209 -15.82 -8.84 -1.83
N ARG A 210 -16.44 -7.68 -1.97
CA ARG A 210 -17.55 -7.27 -1.13
C ARG A 210 -18.83 -7.97 -1.59
N ALA A 211 -19.62 -8.48 -0.65
CA ALA A 211 -20.94 -9.03 -0.97
C ALA A 211 -21.87 -7.94 -1.55
N ASN A 212 -22.82 -8.34 -2.40
CA ASN A 212 -23.93 -7.50 -2.85
C ASN A 212 -25.28 -8.18 -2.50
N PRO A 213 -26.11 -7.61 -1.62
CA PRO A 213 -25.91 -6.33 -0.91
C PRO A 213 -24.72 -6.38 0.07
N PRO A 214 -24.07 -5.23 0.33
CA PRO A 214 -22.96 -5.17 1.28
C PRO A 214 -23.44 -5.49 2.69
N THR A 215 -22.65 -6.29 3.41
CA THR A 215 -22.89 -6.59 4.82
C THR A 215 -21.97 -5.71 5.66
N ILE A 216 -22.56 -4.73 6.35
CA ILE A 216 -21.89 -3.98 7.42
C ILE A 216 -22.53 -4.38 8.74
N THR A 217 -21.68 -4.67 9.71
CA THR A 217 -22.08 -5.01 11.09
C THR A 217 -21.48 -4.02 12.06
N GLU A 218 -21.78 -4.17 13.34
CA GLU A 218 -21.11 -3.41 14.40
C GLU A 218 -19.57 -3.60 14.40
N TYR A 219 -19.06 -4.67 13.78
CA TYR A 219 -17.65 -4.98 13.65
C TYR A 219 -17.01 -4.42 12.36
N GLY A 220 -17.77 -3.68 11.54
CA GLY A 220 -17.31 -3.14 10.25
C GLY A 220 -17.82 -3.92 9.04
N TRP A 221 -17.03 -3.88 7.96
CA TRP A 221 -17.33 -4.52 6.68
C TRP A 221 -16.67 -5.89 6.53
N PHE A 222 -17.11 -6.64 5.51
CA PHE A 222 -16.49 -7.90 5.11
C PHE A 222 -16.25 -7.95 3.60
N ASN A 223 -14.98 -8.16 3.23
CA ASN A 223 -14.49 -8.44 1.88
C ASN A 223 -14.09 -9.92 1.78
N ASN A 224 -15.07 -10.81 1.93
CA ASN A 224 -14.89 -12.26 1.91
C ASN A 224 -15.87 -12.97 0.96
N ALA A 225 -16.56 -12.21 0.10
CA ALA A 225 -17.46 -12.78 -0.89
C ALA A 225 -16.67 -13.40 -2.05
N THR A 226 -17.27 -14.42 -2.67
CA THR A 226 -16.71 -15.07 -3.85
C THR A 226 -17.33 -14.46 -5.11
N ILE A 227 -16.49 -13.95 -6.00
CA ILE A 227 -16.87 -13.53 -7.35
C ILE A 227 -17.31 -14.78 -8.11
N GLN A 228 -18.52 -14.76 -8.69
CA GLN A 228 -19.03 -15.87 -9.48
C GLN A 228 -18.39 -15.90 -10.88
N ASN A 229 -18.28 -17.09 -11.47
CA ASN A 229 -17.78 -17.31 -12.84
C ASN A 229 -16.32 -16.87 -13.11
N VAL A 230 -15.47 -16.83 -12.07
CA VAL A 230 -14.01 -16.71 -12.25
C VAL A 230 -13.37 -18.08 -12.14
N THR A 231 -12.42 -18.37 -13.03
CA THR A 231 -11.52 -19.51 -12.85
C THR A 231 -10.52 -19.13 -11.76
N THR A 232 -10.47 -19.89 -10.67
CA THR A 232 -9.38 -19.76 -9.69
C THR A 232 -8.08 -20.15 -10.39
N GLY A 233 -7.23 -19.15 -10.64
CA GLY A 233 -5.84 -19.36 -11.04
C GLY A 233 -5.00 -19.84 -9.88
#